data_AF-A0AA88UG07-F1
#
_entry.id   AF-A0AA88UG07-F1
#
_cell.length_a   1.000
_cell.length_b   1.000
_cell.length_c   1.000
_cell.angle_alpha   90.00
_cell.angle_beta   90.00
_cell.angle_gamma   90.00
#
_symmetry.space_group_name_H-M   'P 1'
#
loop_
_entity.id
_entity.type
_entity.pdbx_description
1 polymer ?
#
loop_
_entity_poly.entity_id
_entity_poly.type
_entity_poly.pdbx_seq_one_letter_code
_entity_poly.pdbx_strand_id
1 'polypeptide(L)'
;MATLVQTIGFPILLIPLFVIPSSQQHFSASTSSPLTLPIIYFVLGVVIAGDNMLYSIGLLYLSASTYSLICATQLGFNAIYSFFINSQKFTALILNSVVILSLSASLLAVNDDSGGPSGLSKGKYVLGFLSTLGASALYSLLLSLMQLTFEKVVKRETFSVVLEMQIYTSLVATCVSTVGLFASGEWRTLQGEMDVFGAGRVSYVMTLVWTAVAWQVCSVGVVGLIFVVSSLFSNVISTASLALTPIAAVIVFHDKMNGVKVISLLMALWGFASYIYQNYLDDLKAKKTQGETCNTRNGPSC
;
A
#
# COMPACT_ATOMS: atom_id res chain seq x y z
N MET A 1 -9.65 1.48 -17.20
CA MET A 1 -8.89 2.76 -17.03
C MET A 1 -8.32 2.98 -15.63
N ALA A 2 -9.11 2.77 -14.56
CA ALA A 2 -8.71 3.04 -13.17
C ALA A 2 -7.38 2.37 -12.73
N THR A 3 -7.11 1.16 -13.21
CA THR A 3 -5.86 0.41 -12.94
C THR A 3 -4.62 1.09 -13.51
N LEU A 4 -4.74 1.66 -14.72
CA LEU A 4 -3.63 2.30 -15.43
C LEU A 4 -3.23 3.63 -14.77
N VAL A 5 -4.22 4.40 -14.33
CA VAL A 5 -4.03 5.73 -13.72
C VAL A 5 -3.12 5.67 -12.49
N GLN A 6 -3.15 4.56 -11.75
CA GLN A 6 -2.35 4.38 -10.53
C GLN A 6 -0.84 4.37 -10.81
N THR A 7 -0.42 3.98 -12.03
CA THR A 7 1.01 3.79 -12.37
C THR A 7 1.51 4.65 -13.53
N ILE A 8 0.63 5.10 -14.43
CA ILE A 8 1.00 5.87 -15.62
C ILE A 8 1.69 7.21 -15.33
N GLY A 9 1.55 7.73 -14.11
CA GLY A 9 2.19 8.98 -13.68
C GLY A 9 3.70 8.88 -13.49
N PHE A 10 4.30 7.69 -13.56
CA PHE A 10 5.72 7.46 -13.25
C PHE A 10 6.74 8.40 -13.94
N PRO A 11 6.50 8.96 -15.15
CA PRO A 11 7.46 9.88 -15.77
C PRO A 11 7.75 11.13 -14.93
N ILE A 12 6.83 11.53 -14.04
CA ILE A 12 7.05 12.68 -13.14
C ILE A 12 8.21 12.45 -12.18
N LEU A 13 8.52 11.18 -11.88
CA LEU A 13 9.60 10.78 -10.99
C LEU A 13 10.99 10.90 -11.63
N LEU A 14 11.06 11.09 -12.95
CA LEU A 14 12.31 11.39 -13.63
C LEU A 14 12.86 12.77 -13.21
N ILE A 15 11.98 13.73 -12.91
CA ILE A 15 12.38 15.08 -12.49
C ILE A 15 13.26 15.04 -11.22
N PRO A 16 12.82 14.46 -10.08
CA PRO A 16 13.67 14.35 -8.91
C PRO A 16 14.88 13.45 -9.14
N LEU A 17 14.79 12.44 -10.02
CA LEU A 17 15.95 11.58 -10.35
C LEU A 17 17.07 12.36 -11.03
N PHE A 18 16.75 13.29 -11.94
CA PHE A 18 17.75 14.14 -12.61
C PHE A 18 18.24 15.31 -11.75
N VAL A 19 17.40 15.80 -10.83
CA VAL A 19 17.73 16.94 -9.96
C VAL A 19 18.58 16.52 -8.75
N ILE A 20 18.42 15.28 -8.25
CA ILE A 20 19.21 14.77 -7.13
C ILE A 20 20.55 14.27 -7.68
N PRO A 21 21.69 14.91 -7.37
CA PRO A 21 22.98 14.45 -7.85
C PRO A 21 23.26 13.06 -7.29
N SER A 22 23.41 12.08 -8.20
CA SER A 22 23.90 10.76 -7.84
C SER A 22 25.34 10.91 -7.38
N SER A 23 25.58 10.79 -6.07
CA SER A 23 26.94 10.70 -5.55
C SER A 23 27.58 9.47 -6.19
N GLN A 24 28.57 9.70 -7.04
CA GLN A 24 29.42 8.65 -7.60
C GLN A 24 30.22 8.01 -6.46
N GLN A 25 29.59 7.11 -5.71
CA GLN A 25 30.30 6.25 -4.78
C GLN A 25 30.59 4.91 -5.46
N HIS A 26 31.87 4.56 -5.40
CA HIS A 26 32.50 3.41 -6.03
C HIS A 26 31.64 2.15 -6.02
N PHE A 27 31.58 1.53 -7.20
CA PHE A 27 31.01 0.21 -7.44
C PHE A 27 31.69 -0.84 -6.55
N SER A 28 31.09 -1.13 -5.40
CA SER A 28 31.25 -2.45 -4.80
C SER A 28 30.36 -3.39 -5.59
N ALA A 29 30.98 -4.21 -6.44
CA ALA A 29 30.31 -5.23 -7.24
C ALA A 29 29.42 -6.08 -6.33
N SER A 30 28.11 -5.90 -6.45
CA SER A 30 27.13 -6.82 -5.90
C SER A 30 27.40 -8.18 -6.52
N THR A 31 27.56 -9.21 -5.69
CA THR A 31 27.76 -10.62 -6.06
C THR A 31 26.56 -11.26 -6.76
N SER A 32 25.52 -10.47 -7.08
CA SER A 32 24.33 -10.92 -7.76
C SER A 32 24.48 -10.78 -9.27
N SER A 33 24.00 -11.79 -10.02
CA SER A 33 23.97 -11.76 -11.49
C SER A 33 23.31 -10.46 -11.99
N PRO A 34 23.84 -9.82 -13.05
CA PRO A 34 23.31 -8.56 -13.59
C PRO A 34 21.84 -8.66 -14.04
N LEU A 35 21.31 -9.89 -14.18
CA LEU A 35 19.92 -10.16 -14.57
C LEU A 35 18.95 -10.24 -13.38
N THR A 36 19.43 -10.44 -12.15
CA THR A 36 18.55 -10.69 -10.99
C THR A 36 17.69 -9.49 -10.65
N LEU A 37 18.25 -8.28 -10.66
CA LEU A 37 17.54 -7.05 -10.29
C LEU A 37 16.47 -6.62 -11.32
N PRO A 38 16.75 -6.64 -12.64
CA PRO A 38 15.72 -6.44 -13.65
C PRO A 38 14.56 -7.45 -13.57
N ILE A 39 14.85 -8.73 -13.30
CA ILE A 39 13.82 -9.76 -13.13
C ILE A 39 12.93 -9.46 -11.91
N ILE A 40 13.53 -9.05 -10.80
CA ILE A 40 12.77 -8.67 -9.59
C ILE A 40 11.85 -7.49 -9.90
N TYR A 41 12.34 -6.43 -10.56
CA TYR A 41 11.51 -5.28 -10.92
C TYR A 41 10.39 -5.64 -11.90
N PHE A 42 10.67 -6.55 -12.83
CA PHE A 42 9.65 -7.07 -13.73
C PHE A 42 8.55 -7.82 -12.96
N VAL A 43 8.92 -8.77 -12.10
CA VAL A 43 7.96 -9.53 -11.30
C VAL A 43 7.16 -8.62 -10.38
N LEU A 44 7.82 -7.70 -9.67
CA LEU A 44 7.15 -6.73 -8.81
C LEU A 44 6.19 -5.83 -9.61
N GLY A 45 6.58 -5.34 -10.78
CA GLY A 45 5.71 -4.52 -11.62
C GLY A 45 4.48 -5.28 -12.14
N VAL A 46 4.63 -6.56 -12.50
CA VAL A 46 3.49 -7.42 -12.87
C VAL A 46 2.53 -7.60 -11.68
N VAL A 47 3.08 -7.87 -10.50
CA VAL A 47 2.28 -8.03 -9.27
C VAL A 47 1.55 -6.74 -8.90
N ILE A 48 2.21 -5.57 -9.03
CA ILE A 48 1.58 -4.25 -8.84
C ILE A 48 0.42 -4.03 -9.81
N ALA A 49 0.57 -4.39 -11.09
CA ALA A 49 -0.54 -4.29 -12.04
C ALA A 49 -1.73 -5.15 -11.63
N GLY A 50 -1.48 -6.38 -11.14
CA GLY A 50 -2.52 -7.25 -10.60
C GLY A 50 -3.19 -6.67 -9.36
N ASP A 51 -2.41 -6.11 -8.43
CA ASP A 51 -2.91 -5.46 -7.21
C ASP A 51 -3.81 -4.26 -7.52
N ASN A 52 -3.34 -3.37 -8.41
CA ASN A 52 -4.11 -2.21 -8.86
C ASN A 52 -5.42 -2.65 -9.54
N MET A 53 -5.43 -3.79 -10.24
CA MET A 53 -6.63 -4.34 -10.88
C MET A 53 -7.62 -4.82 -9.83
N LEU A 54 -7.15 -5.57 -8.83
CA LEU A 54 -7.97 -6.05 -7.71
C LEU A 54 -8.59 -4.88 -6.92
N TYR A 55 -7.83 -3.83 -6.65
CA TYR A 55 -8.36 -2.61 -6.03
C TYR A 55 -9.37 -1.88 -6.91
N SER A 56 -9.14 -1.82 -8.22
CA SER A 56 -10.09 -1.22 -9.17
C SER A 56 -11.42 -1.97 -9.20
N ILE A 57 -11.39 -3.30 -9.16
CA ILE A 57 -12.59 -4.15 -9.05
C ILE A 57 -13.30 -3.93 -7.71
N GLY A 58 -12.53 -3.79 -6.62
CA GLY A 58 -13.06 -3.46 -5.30
C GLY A 58 -13.85 -2.15 -5.29
N LEU A 59 -13.25 -1.07 -5.79
CA LEU A 59 -13.87 0.25 -5.90
C LEU A 59 -15.12 0.27 -6.79
N LEU A 60 -15.20 -0.62 -7.78
CA LEU A 60 -16.34 -0.69 -8.69
C LEU A 60 -17.61 -1.24 -8.02
N TYR A 61 -17.47 -2.10 -7.00
CA TYR A 61 -18.60 -2.79 -6.36
C TYR A 61 -18.84 -2.42 -4.89
N LEU A 62 -17.89 -1.75 -4.23
CA LEU A 62 -17.97 -1.39 -2.81
C LEU A 62 -18.11 0.11 -2.60
N SER A 63 -18.82 0.51 -1.53
CA SER A 63 -18.78 1.91 -1.06
C SER A 63 -17.37 2.27 -0.57
N ALA A 64 -16.99 3.55 -0.67
CA ALA A 64 -15.66 4.02 -0.28
C ALA A 64 -15.32 3.69 1.19
N SER A 65 -16.30 3.78 2.09
CA SER A 65 -16.12 3.40 3.49
C SER A 65 -15.89 1.90 3.70
N THR A 66 -16.66 1.04 3.02
CA THR A 66 -16.48 -0.42 3.07
C THR A 66 -15.13 -0.83 2.49
N TYR A 67 -14.76 -0.26 1.33
CA TYR A 67 -13.48 -0.49 0.69
C TYR A 67 -12.32 -0.17 1.63
N SER A 68 -12.32 1.02 2.25
CA SER A 68 -11.24 1.42 3.15
C SER A 68 -11.12 0.55 4.41
N LEU A 69 -12.26 0.13 4.95
CA LEU A 69 -12.30 -0.78 6.11
C LEU A 69 -11.71 -2.16 5.78
N ILE A 70 -11.98 -2.70 4.59
CA ILE A 70 -11.36 -3.96 4.14
C ILE A 70 -9.87 -3.75 3.91
N CYS A 71 -9.46 -2.63 3.30
CA CYS A 71 -8.04 -2.32 3.11
C CYS A 71 -7.25 -2.30 4.42
N ALA A 72 -7.86 -1.92 5.55
CA ALA A 72 -7.20 -1.95 6.86
C ALA A 72 -6.68 -3.35 7.26
N THR A 73 -7.26 -4.44 6.71
CA THR A 73 -6.77 -5.82 6.93
C THR A 73 -5.34 -6.04 6.43
N GLN A 74 -4.84 -5.17 5.55
CA GLN A 74 -3.44 -5.19 5.09
C GLN A 74 -2.45 -5.18 6.26
N LEU A 75 -2.76 -4.53 7.39
CA LEU A 75 -1.90 -4.58 8.58
C LEU A 75 -1.68 -6.01 9.08
N GLY A 76 -2.75 -6.81 9.11
CA GLY A 76 -2.69 -8.20 9.56
C GLY A 76 -1.87 -9.08 8.61
N PHE A 77 -2.04 -8.90 7.30
CA PHE A 77 -1.23 -9.62 6.31
C PHE A 77 0.24 -9.20 6.34
N ASN A 78 0.52 -7.90 6.48
CA ASN A 78 1.90 -7.39 6.48
C ASN A 78 2.67 -7.85 7.69
N ALA A 79 2.00 -7.94 8.84
CA ALA A 79 2.50 -8.63 10.01
C ALA A 79 2.95 -10.06 9.67
N ILE A 80 2.07 -10.88 9.12
CA ILE A 80 2.42 -12.27 8.79
C ILE A 80 3.60 -12.31 7.79
N TYR A 81 3.56 -11.54 6.71
CA TYR A 81 4.62 -11.54 5.70
C TYR A 81 5.95 -10.99 6.22
N SER A 82 5.95 -9.92 7.01
CA SER A 82 7.18 -9.37 7.60
C SER A 82 7.82 -10.32 8.61
N PHE A 83 7.03 -11.17 9.30
CA PHE A 83 7.56 -12.24 10.14
C PHE A 83 8.31 -13.28 9.31
N PHE A 84 7.64 -13.83 8.30
CA PHE A 84 8.16 -14.97 7.54
C PHE A 84 9.26 -14.56 6.56
N ILE A 85 9.12 -13.41 5.90
CA ILE A 85 10.00 -12.98 4.80
C ILE A 85 11.17 -12.15 5.32
N ASN A 86 10.90 -11.18 6.20
CA ASN A 86 11.91 -10.25 6.70
C ASN A 86 12.50 -10.66 8.06
N SER A 87 12.04 -11.78 8.65
CA SER A 87 12.49 -12.27 9.96
C SER A 87 12.42 -11.20 11.06
N GLN A 88 11.49 -10.26 10.94
CA GLN A 88 11.23 -9.27 11.99
C GLN A 88 10.75 -9.98 13.25
N LYS A 89 11.20 -9.58 14.44
CA LYS A 89 10.75 -10.21 15.70
C LYS A 89 9.36 -9.71 16.07
N PHE A 90 8.43 -10.63 16.36
CA PHE A 90 7.03 -10.31 16.62
C PHE A 90 6.77 -10.17 18.12
N THR A 91 6.09 -9.08 18.47
CA THR A 91 5.52 -8.83 19.80
C THR A 91 4.05 -9.26 19.81
N ALA A 92 3.54 -9.76 20.95
CA ALA A 92 2.19 -10.33 21.13
C ALA A 92 1.03 -9.46 20.60
N LEU A 93 1.22 -8.14 20.47
CA LEU A 93 0.20 -7.22 19.97
C LEU A 93 0.01 -7.20 18.47
N ILE A 94 1.01 -7.63 17.69
CA ILE A 94 0.80 -7.79 16.25
C ILE A 94 -0.18 -8.94 16.00
N LEU A 95 -0.06 -10.01 16.78
CA LEU A 95 -0.99 -11.13 16.80
C LEU A 95 -2.40 -10.69 17.25
N ASN A 96 -2.49 -9.86 18.28
CA ASN A 96 -3.77 -9.27 18.73
C ASN A 96 -4.42 -8.39 17.65
N SER A 97 -3.62 -7.59 16.94
CA SER A 97 -4.12 -6.72 15.86
C SER A 97 -4.63 -7.53 14.67
N VAL A 98 -3.94 -8.61 14.29
CA VAL A 98 -4.39 -9.55 13.24
C VAL A 98 -5.74 -10.17 13.59
N VAL A 99 -5.92 -10.58 14.85
CA VAL A 99 -7.18 -11.16 15.34
C VAL A 99 -8.31 -10.13 15.31
N ILE A 100 -8.06 -8.92 15.78
CA ILE A 100 -9.06 -7.83 15.78
C ILE A 100 -9.44 -7.42 14.35
N LEU A 101 -8.47 -7.31 13.44
CA LEU A 101 -8.72 -6.99 12.03
C LEU A 101 -9.47 -8.10 11.30
N SER A 102 -9.16 -9.37 11.61
CA SER A 102 -9.88 -10.53 11.09
C SER A 102 -11.34 -10.54 11.58
N LEU A 103 -11.56 -10.18 12.85
CA LEU A 103 -12.90 -10.01 13.43
C LEU A 103 -13.65 -8.82 12.80
N SER A 104 -12.99 -7.68 12.55
CA SER A 104 -13.57 -6.53 11.83
C SER A 104 -13.99 -6.90 10.41
N ALA A 105 -13.16 -7.62 9.66
CA ALA A 105 -13.47 -8.09 8.32
C ALA A 105 -14.63 -9.10 8.31
N SER A 106 -14.65 -10.00 9.29
CA SER A 106 -15.74 -10.97 9.48
C SER A 106 -17.05 -10.28 9.84
N LEU A 107 -17.02 -9.27 10.72
CA LEU A 107 -18.19 -8.47 11.06
C LEU A 107 -18.75 -7.72 9.84
N LEU A 108 -17.88 -7.15 9.00
CA LEU A 108 -18.27 -6.47 7.76
C LEU A 108 -18.86 -7.44 6.73
N ALA A 109 -18.33 -8.66 6.63
CA ALA A 109 -18.83 -9.69 5.73
C ALA A 109 -20.21 -10.23 6.15
N VAL A 110 -20.48 -10.25 7.46
CA VAL A 110 -21.76 -10.74 8.02
C VAL A 110 -22.84 -9.66 8.03
N ASN A 111 -22.47 -8.37 8.06
CA ASN A 111 -23.42 -7.26 8.08
C ASN A 111 -23.92 -6.88 6.66
N ASP A 112 -24.49 -7.86 5.96
CA ASP A 112 -25.04 -7.81 4.59
C ASP A 112 -26.42 -7.11 4.53
N ASP A 113 -26.59 -5.97 5.21
CA ASP A 113 -27.82 -5.20 5.09
C ASP A 113 -27.56 -3.70 4.83
N SER A 114 -27.89 -3.30 3.60
CA SER A 114 -28.34 -1.95 3.18
C SER A 114 -27.34 -0.83 2.84
N GLY A 115 -26.13 -1.10 2.33
CA GLY A 115 -25.15 -0.04 2.01
C GLY A 115 -24.53 0.01 0.60
N GLY A 116 -24.75 -0.99 -0.27
CA GLY A 116 -24.21 -0.97 -1.64
C GLY A 116 -25.04 -0.06 -2.56
N PRO A 117 -24.48 0.41 -3.70
CA PRO A 117 -25.25 1.10 -4.74
C PRO A 117 -26.52 0.31 -5.04
N SER A 118 -27.67 0.95 -4.89
CA SER A 118 -29.00 0.35 -5.01
C SER A 118 -29.13 -0.46 -6.31
N GLY A 119 -29.28 -1.79 -6.20
CA GLY A 119 -29.57 -2.69 -7.32
C GLY A 119 -28.49 -3.71 -7.70
N LEU A 120 -27.38 -3.84 -6.96
CA LEU A 120 -26.34 -4.84 -7.25
C LEU A 120 -26.71 -6.23 -6.72
N SER A 121 -26.63 -7.26 -7.58
CA SER A 121 -26.75 -8.68 -7.21
C SER A 121 -25.68 -9.03 -6.17
N LYS A 122 -26.04 -9.82 -5.14
CA LYS A 122 -25.17 -10.26 -4.03
C LYS A 122 -23.79 -10.77 -4.50
N GLY A 123 -23.73 -11.42 -5.66
CA GLY A 123 -22.46 -11.92 -6.24
C GLY A 123 -21.45 -10.83 -6.59
N LYS A 124 -21.89 -9.64 -7.02
CA LYS A 124 -21.00 -8.51 -7.35
C LYS A 124 -20.37 -7.90 -6.09
N TYR A 125 -21.14 -7.83 -5.01
CA TYR A 125 -20.63 -7.38 -3.71
C TYR A 125 -19.56 -8.33 -3.16
N VAL A 126 -19.82 -9.65 -3.19
CA VAL A 126 -18.84 -10.66 -2.77
C VAL A 126 -17.56 -10.60 -3.62
N LEU A 127 -17.69 -10.40 -4.93
CA LEU A 127 -16.54 -10.21 -5.82
C LEU A 127 -15.72 -8.99 -5.42
N GLY A 128 -16.36 -7.84 -5.15
CA GLY A 128 -15.69 -6.63 -4.67
C GLY A 128 -14.98 -6.86 -3.33
N PHE A 129 -15.65 -7.52 -2.38
CA PHE A 129 -15.09 -7.84 -1.07
C PHE A 129 -13.84 -8.73 -1.18
N LEU A 130 -13.95 -9.86 -1.89
CA LEU A 130 -12.86 -10.82 -2.03
C LEU A 130 -11.69 -10.22 -2.81
N SER A 131 -11.98 -9.42 -3.84
CA SER A 131 -10.97 -8.70 -4.61
C SER A 131 -10.20 -7.70 -3.74
N THR A 132 -10.89 -6.93 -2.89
CA THR A 132 -10.25 -5.95 -2.00
C THR A 132 -9.45 -6.63 -0.87
N LEU A 133 -9.95 -7.73 -0.34
CA LEU A 133 -9.22 -8.54 0.64
C LEU A 133 -7.95 -9.14 0.03
N GLY A 134 -8.07 -9.68 -1.19
CA GLY A 134 -6.95 -10.19 -1.98
C GLY A 134 -5.91 -9.11 -2.28
N ALA A 135 -6.34 -7.91 -2.67
CA ALA A 135 -5.47 -6.76 -2.87
C ALA A 135 -4.75 -6.36 -1.58
N SER A 136 -5.46 -6.33 -0.44
CA SER A 136 -4.85 -6.02 0.87
C SER A 136 -3.74 -7.00 1.25
N ALA A 137 -3.92 -8.29 0.94
CA ALA A 137 -2.89 -9.30 1.13
C ALA A 137 -1.72 -9.12 0.17
N LEU A 138 -2.01 -8.87 -1.11
CA LEU A 138 -0.99 -8.72 -2.16
C LEU A 138 -0.15 -7.45 -1.96
N TYR A 139 -0.77 -6.33 -1.60
CA TYR A 139 -0.11 -5.09 -1.24
C TYR A 139 0.86 -5.27 -0.06
N SER A 140 0.43 -5.96 1.00
CA SER A 140 1.30 -6.27 2.14
C SER A 140 2.48 -7.18 1.77
N LEU A 141 2.26 -8.13 0.88
CA LEU A 141 3.32 -8.95 0.32
C LEU A 141 4.30 -8.10 -0.51
N LEU A 142 3.80 -7.20 -1.34
CA LEU A 142 4.61 -6.26 -2.13
C LEU A 142 5.51 -5.41 -1.22
N LEU A 143 4.97 -4.83 -0.15
CA LEU A 143 5.77 -4.05 0.82
C LEU A 143 6.90 -4.89 1.42
N SER A 144 6.59 -6.13 1.81
CA SER A 144 7.58 -7.06 2.39
C SER A 144 8.67 -7.45 1.39
N LEU A 145 8.30 -7.75 0.13
CA LEU A 145 9.23 -8.07 -0.94
C LEU A 145 10.10 -6.87 -1.35
N MET A 146 9.54 -5.66 -1.33
CA MET A 146 10.30 -4.44 -1.59
C MET A 146 11.36 -4.21 -0.51
N GLN A 147 11.00 -4.38 0.77
CA GLN A 147 11.99 -4.33 1.86
C GLN A 147 13.10 -5.37 1.69
N LEU A 148 12.74 -6.63 1.40
CA LEU A 148 13.71 -7.70 1.17
C LEU A 148 14.66 -7.35 0.01
N THR A 149 14.12 -6.77 -1.06
CA THR A 149 14.91 -6.35 -2.23
C THR A 149 15.94 -5.28 -1.84
N PHE A 150 15.55 -4.29 -1.03
CA PHE A 150 16.49 -3.29 -0.52
C PHE A 150 17.58 -3.91 0.35
N GLU A 151 17.21 -4.76 1.32
CA GLU A 151 18.15 -5.35 2.28
C GLU A 151 19.10 -6.38 1.65
N LYS A 152 18.60 -7.22 0.75
CA LYS A 152 19.35 -8.38 0.24
C LYS A 152 20.01 -8.12 -1.11
N VAL A 153 19.37 -7.36 -1.99
CA VAL A 153 19.80 -7.23 -3.40
C VAL A 153 20.45 -5.89 -3.66
N VAL A 154 19.79 -4.79 -3.28
CA VAL A 154 20.26 -3.46 -3.63
C VAL A 154 21.43 -3.02 -2.74
N LYS A 155 21.33 -3.21 -1.41
CA LYS A 155 22.38 -2.87 -0.42
C LYS A 155 22.95 -1.44 -0.53
N ARG A 156 22.26 -0.54 -1.25
CA ARG A 156 22.68 0.85 -1.49
C ARG A 156 21.79 1.77 -0.69
N GLU A 157 22.39 2.65 0.09
CA GLU A 157 21.68 3.60 0.95
C GLU A 157 21.51 4.97 0.28
N THR A 158 20.95 5.03 -0.94
CA THR A 158 20.65 6.30 -1.61
C THR A 158 19.18 6.43 -1.98
N PHE A 159 18.62 7.64 -1.89
CA PHE A 159 17.24 7.89 -2.29
C PHE A 159 17.00 7.68 -3.80
N SER A 160 18.05 7.81 -4.63
CA SER A 160 17.96 7.47 -6.07
C SER A 160 17.52 6.03 -6.31
N VAL A 161 17.90 5.09 -5.44
CA VAL A 161 17.47 3.68 -5.53
C VAL A 161 15.96 3.53 -5.33
N VAL A 162 15.37 4.31 -4.42
CA VAL A 162 13.92 4.33 -4.18
C VAL A 162 13.20 4.80 -5.45
N LEU A 163 13.70 5.87 -6.06
CA LEU A 163 13.15 6.41 -7.31
C LEU A 163 13.33 5.41 -8.46
N GLU A 164 14.49 4.80 -8.62
CA GLU A 164 14.75 3.78 -9.65
C GLU A 164 13.78 2.60 -9.52
N MET A 165 13.68 2.03 -8.31
CA MET A 165 12.77 0.91 -8.05
C MET A 165 11.32 1.28 -8.39
N GLN A 166 10.87 2.47 -7.97
CA GLN A 166 9.52 2.95 -8.25
C GLN A 166 9.28 3.16 -9.75
N ILE A 167 10.24 3.75 -10.46
CA ILE A 167 10.14 4.02 -11.91
C ILE A 167 10.06 2.70 -12.68
N TYR A 168 10.97 1.75 -12.43
CA TYR A 168 11.00 0.50 -13.18
C TYR A 168 9.78 -0.38 -12.91
N THR A 169 9.35 -0.48 -11.66
CA THR A 169 8.16 -1.27 -11.30
C THR A 169 6.88 -0.62 -11.84
N SER A 170 6.77 0.72 -11.80
CA SER A 170 5.63 1.45 -12.38
C SER A 170 5.61 1.39 -13.90
N LEU A 171 6.77 1.41 -14.57
CA LEU A 171 6.87 1.24 -16.03
C LEU A 171 6.29 -0.12 -16.44
N VAL A 172 6.74 -1.20 -15.80
CA VAL A 172 6.24 -2.55 -16.09
C VAL A 172 4.75 -2.64 -15.79
N ALA A 173 4.31 -2.11 -14.64
CA ALA A 173 2.90 -2.11 -14.26
C ALA A 173 2.04 -1.34 -15.27
N THR A 174 2.53 -0.21 -15.79
CA THR A 174 1.87 0.61 -16.82
C THR A 174 1.74 -0.18 -18.12
N CYS A 175 2.80 -0.86 -18.56
CA CYS A 175 2.75 -1.71 -19.76
C CYS A 175 1.72 -2.82 -19.62
N VAL A 176 1.74 -3.57 -18.51
CA VAL A 176 0.78 -4.65 -18.24
C VAL A 176 -0.65 -4.11 -18.17
N SER A 177 -0.86 -3.00 -17.46
CA SER A 177 -2.19 -2.37 -17.34
C SER A 177 -2.71 -1.82 -18.67
N THR A 178 -1.80 -1.33 -19.53
CA THR A 178 -2.14 -0.88 -20.89
C THR A 178 -2.58 -2.04 -21.76
N VAL A 179 -1.84 -3.15 -21.75
CA VAL A 179 -2.23 -4.39 -22.44
C VAL A 179 -3.58 -4.88 -21.91
N GLY A 180 -3.78 -4.88 -20.59
CA GLY A 180 -5.06 -5.22 -19.98
C GLY A 180 -6.21 -4.32 -20.44
N LEU A 181 -5.99 -3.00 -20.52
CA LEU A 181 -6.99 -2.05 -21.00
C LEU A 181 -7.41 -2.33 -22.45
N PHE A 182 -6.44 -2.63 -23.33
CA PHE A 182 -6.71 -2.96 -24.72
C PHE A 182 -7.39 -4.32 -24.86
N ALA A 183 -6.93 -5.33 -24.12
CA ALA A 183 -7.49 -6.68 -24.14
C ALA A 183 -8.94 -6.72 -23.63
N SER A 184 -9.27 -5.92 -22.61
CA SER A 184 -10.63 -5.81 -22.06
C SER A 184 -11.59 -5.03 -22.97
N GLY A 185 -11.10 -4.32 -23.98
CA GLY A 185 -11.92 -3.53 -24.90
C GLY A 185 -12.50 -2.22 -24.32
N GLU A 186 -12.25 -1.93 -23.04
CA GLU A 186 -12.69 -0.70 -22.35
C GLU A 186 -12.14 0.58 -22.99
N TRP A 187 -11.06 0.48 -23.77
CA TRP A 187 -10.55 1.63 -24.53
C TRP A 187 -11.60 2.25 -25.47
N ARG A 188 -12.57 1.44 -25.93
CA ARG A 188 -13.64 1.89 -26.84
C ARG A 188 -14.74 2.68 -26.11
N THR A 189 -14.91 2.46 -24.81
CA THR A 189 -15.96 3.13 -24.01
C THR A 189 -15.47 4.44 -23.40
N LEU A 190 -14.15 4.64 -23.31
CA LEU A 190 -13.50 5.86 -22.78
C LEU A 190 -14.02 7.16 -23.38
N GLN A 191 -14.24 7.20 -24.70
CA GLN A 191 -14.76 8.42 -25.35
C GLN A 191 -16.20 8.73 -24.90
N GLY A 192 -17.02 7.71 -24.71
CA GLY A 192 -18.36 7.86 -24.16
C GLY A 192 -18.35 8.27 -22.69
N GLU A 193 -17.44 7.72 -21.89
CA GLU A 193 -17.27 8.13 -20.49
C GLU A 193 -16.89 9.60 -20.35
N MET A 194 -15.99 10.09 -21.20
CA MET A 194 -15.58 11.49 -21.24
C MET A 194 -16.72 12.44 -21.62
N ASP A 195 -17.65 11.99 -22.47
CA ASP A 195 -18.79 12.78 -22.95
C ASP A 195 -19.92 12.83 -21.93
N VAL A 196 -20.08 11.76 -21.15
CA VAL A 196 -21.08 11.65 -20.09
C VAL A 196 -20.58 12.25 -18.77
N PHE A 197 -19.27 12.55 -18.66
CA PHE A 197 -18.72 13.18 -17.46
C PHE A 197 -19.31 14.59 -17.27
N GLY A 198 -20.14 14.76 -16.24
CA GLY A 198 -20.98 15.96 -16.06
C GLY A 198 -20.23 17.29 -15.98
N ALA A 199 -18.94 17.27 -15.63
CA ALA A 199 -18.08 18.46 -15.59
C ALA A 199 -17.31 18.72 -16.90
N GLY A 200 -17.55 17.91 -17.94
CA GLY A 200 -16.94 18.01 -19.27
C GLY A 200 -15.61 17.28 -19.43
N ARG A 201 -15.18 17.14 -20.69
CA ARG A 201 -13.96 16.39 -21.09
C ARG A 201 -12.68 16.87 -20.42
N VAL A 202 -12.50 18.19 -20.30
CA VAL A 202 -11.29 18.78 -19.70
C VAL A 202 -11.20 18.43 -18.22
N SER A 203 -12.32 18.51 -17.50
CA SER A 203 -12.40 18.15 -16.08
C SER A 203 -12.09 16.67 -15.88
N TYR A 204 -12.60 15.78 -16.74
CA TYR A 204 -12.29 14.35 -16.69
C TYR A 204 -10.77 14.10 -16.82
N VAL A 205 -10.15 14.67 -17.85
CA VAL A 205 -8.69 14.53 -18.06
C VAL A 205 -7.91 15.10 -16.89
N MET A 206 -8.31 16.27 -16.38
CA MET A 206 -7.65 16.90 -15.23
C MET A 206 -7.75 16.04 -13.96
N THR A 207 -8.91 15.42 -13.72
CA THR A 207 -9.10 14.47 -12.61
C THR A 207 -8.16 13.28 -12.75
N LEU A 208 -8.04 12.69 -13.94
CA LEU A 208 -7.13 11.57 -14.17
C LEU A 208 -5.66 11.97 -13.97
N VAL A 209 -5.26 13.14 -14.46
CA VAL A 209 -3.89 13.65 -14.31
C VAL A 209 -3.55 13.87 -12.83
N TRP A 210 -4.40 14.59 -12.08
CA TRP A 210 -4.16 14.80 -10.64
C TRP A 210 -4.18 13.51 -9.84
N THR A 211 -5.05 12.57 -10.22
CA THR A 211 -5.09 11.24 -9.59
C THR A 211 -3.79 10.49 -9.84
N ALA A 212 -3.27 10.50 -11.07
CA ALA A 212 -2.00 9.86 -11.39
C ALA A 212 -0.83 10.50 -10.63
N VAL A 213 -0.78 11.84 -10.56
CA VAL A 213 0.25 12.56 -9.80
C VAL A 213 0.19 12.22 -8.31
N ALA A 214 -1.01 12.25 -7.70
CA ALA A 214 -1.22 11.92 -6.30
C ALA A 214 -0.78 10.47 -5.98
N TRP A 215 -1.11 9.53 -6.87
CA TRP A 215 -0.66 8.13 -6.73
C TRP A 215 0.85 8.00 -6.75
N GLN A 216 1.55 8.72 -7.64
CA GLN A 216 3.01 8.65 -7.69
C GLN A 216 3.68 9.25 -6.45
N VAL A 217 3.19 10.41 -5.98
CA VAL A 217 3.69 11.03 -4.75
C VAL A 217 3.48 10.10 -3.56
N CYS A 218 2.29 9.50 -3.44
CA CYS A 218 1.98 8.53 -2.40
C CYS A 218 2.90 7.30 -2.49
N SER A 219 3.08 6.75 -3.69
CA SER A 219 3.87 5.54 -3.91
C SER A 219 5.36 5.75 -3.57
N VAL A 220 5.95 6.87 -3.99
CA VAL A 220 7.32 7.23 -3.57
C VAL A 220 7.41 7.44 -2.07
N GLY A 221 6.40 8.06 -1.44
CA GLY A 221 6.33 8.20 0.02
C GLY A 221 6.36 6.84 0.72
N VAL A 222 5.54 5.90 0.27
CA VAL A 222 5.50 4.52 0.79
C VAL A 222 6.86 3.83 0.61
N VAL A 223 7.39 3.77 -0.61
CA VAL A 223 8.68 3.09 -0.85
C VAL A 223 9.83 3.78 -0.10
N GLY A 224 9.80 5.11 0.02
CA GLY A 224 10.74 5.88 0.82
C GLY A 224 10.68 5.53 2.31
N LEU A 225 9.48 5.34 2.88
CA LEU A 225 9.33 4.89 4.27
C LEU A 225 9.83 3.44 4.47
N ILE A 226 9.61 2.56 3.50
CA ILE A 226 10.16 1.19 3.53
C ILE A 226 11.68 1.25 3.62
N PHE A 227 12.28 2.10 2.79
CA PHE A 227 13.72 2.26 2.68
C PHE A 227 14.35 2.89 3.94
N VAL A 228 13.70 3.91 4.54
CA VAL A 228 14.24 4.62 5.72
C VAL A 228 13.97 3.87 7.02
N VAL A 229 12.83 3.16 7.14
CA VAL A 229 12.38 2.56 8.40
C VAL A 229 12.08 1.07 8.25
N SER A 230 10.97 0.72 7.58
CA SER A 230 10.55 -0.67 7.31
C SER A 230 9.22 -0.70 6.55
N SER A 231 8.92 -1.86 5.95
CA SER A 231 7.61 -2.17 5.38
C SER A 231 6.47 -2.14 6.40
N LEU A 232 6.72 -2.56 7.64
CA LEU A 232 5.75 -2.50 8.72
C LEU A 232 5.35 -1.07 9.04
N PHE A 233 6.34 -0.20 9.26
CA PHE A 233 6.10 1.21 9.55
C PHE A 233 5.39 1.93 8.40
N SER A 234 5.83 1.68 7.16
CA SER A 234 5.17 2.22 5.97
C SER A 234 3.71 1.81 5.86
N ASN A 235 3.41 0.52 6.11
CA ASN A 235 2.03 0.03 6.03
C ASN A 235 1.14 0.61 7.13
N VAL A 236 1.72 0.87 8.30
CA VAL A 236 1.01 1.48 9.44
C VAL A 236 0.60 2.90 9.11
N ILE A 237 1.51 3.70 8.55
CA ILE A 237 1.20 5.06 8.11
C ILE A 237 0.17 5.06 6.97
N SER A 238 0.31 4.17 5.99
CA SER A 238 -0.67 4.00 4.92
C SER A 238 -2.05 3.64 5.47
N THR A 239 -2.11 2.68 6.40
CA THR A 239 -3.37 2.24 7.01
C THR A 239 -4.00 3.31 7.89
N ALA A 240 -3.19 4.14 8.56
CA ALA A 240 -3.68 5.31 9.30
C ALA A 240 -4.46 6.25 8.37
N SER A 241 -3.88 6.56 7.20
CA SER A 241 -4.54 7.42 6.21
C SER A 241 -5.84 6.81 5.68
N LEU A 242 -5.88 5.49 5.52
CA LEU A 242 -7.09 4.76 5.15
C LEU A 242 -8.15 4.75 6.26
N ALA A 243 -7.77 4.71 7.54
CA ALA A 243 -8.71 4.83 8.65
C ALA A 243 -9.38 6.21 8.70
N LEU A 244 -8.72 7.28 8.22
CA LEU A 244 -9.34 8.60 8.09
C LEU A 244 -10.28 8.71 6.87
N THR A 245 -10.11 7.84 5.87
CA THR A 245 -10.87 7.90 4.60
C THR A 245 -12.38 7.71 4.78
N PRO A 246 -12.90 6.79 5.63
CA PRO A 246 -14.32 6.70 5.94
C PRO A 246 -14.93 8.00 6.50
N ILE A 247 -14.18 8.74 7.33
CA ILE A 247 -14.63 10.01 7.89
C ILE A 247 -14.79 11.04 6.77
N ALA A 248 -13.77 11.15 5.90
CA ALA A 248 -13.83 12.01 4.73
C ALA A 248 -14.97 11.61 3.77
N ALA A 249 -15.20 10.31 3.58
CA ALA A 249 -16.26 9.81 2.71
C ALA A 249 -17.66 10.16 3.24
N VAL A 250 -17.86 10.12 4.56
CA VAL A 250 -19.13 10.53 5.19
C VAL A 250 -19.35 12.04 5.07
N ILE A 251 -18.30 12.85 5.23
CA ILE A 251 -18.41 14.30 5.14
C ILE A 251 -18.65 14.77 3.70
N VAL A 252 -17.93 14.19 2.73
CA VAL A 252 -17.93 14.66 1.33
C VAL A 252 -19.00 13.99 0.49
N PHE A 253 -19.17 12.67 0.62
CA PHE A 253 -20.12 11.89 -0.19
C PHE A 253 -21.43 11.60 0.54
N HIS A 254 -21.58 12.06 1.79
CA HIS A 254 -22.72 11.76 2.64
C HIS A 254 -23.02 10.26 2.73
N ASP A 255 -21.95 9.44 2.73
CA ASP A 255 -22.05 7.99 2.75
C ASP A 255 -22.76 7.50 4.03
N LYS A 256 -23.65 6.51 3.89
CA LYS A 256 -24.43 6.00 5.03
C LYS A 256 -23.52 5.19 5.96
N MET A 257 -23.28 5.74 7.14
CA MET A 257 -22.48 5.13 8.19
C MET A 257 -23.38 4.35 9.16
N ASN A 258 -23.52 3.04 8.94
CA ASN A 258 -24.28 2.17 9.85
C ASN A 258 -23.46 1.89 11.13
N GLY A 259 -24.12 1.50 12.23
CA GLY A 259 -23.49 1.24 13.53
C GLY A 259 -22.30 0.27 13.44
N VAL A 260 -22.37 -0.72 12.57
CA VAL A 260 -21.26 -1.67 12.32
C VAL A 260 -20.05 -1.01 11.63
N LYS A 261 -20.27 -0.07 10.70
CA LYS A 261 -19.16 0.71 10.10
C LYS A 261 -18.46 1.57 11.15
N VAL A 262 -19.23 2.14 12.09
CA VAL A 262 -18.70 2.93 13.21
C VAL A 262 -17.91 2.05 14.18
N ILE A 263 -18.45 0.89 14.56
CA ILE A 263 -17.76 -0.07 15.43
C ILE A 263 -16.47 -0.58 14.76
N SER A 264 -16.50 -0.87 13.45
CA SER A 264 -15.31 -1.30 12.73
C SER A 264 -14.26 -0.19 12.59
N LEU A 265 -14.68 1.07 12.42
CA LEU A 265 -13.78 2.22 12.43
C LEU A 265 -13.11 2.38 13.80
N LEU A 266 -13.87 2.26 14.89
CA LEU A 266 -13.35 2.33 16.26
C LEU A 266 -12.38 1.18 16.56
N MET A 267 -12.68 -0.05 16.11
CA MET A 267 -11.76 -1.19 16.24
C MET A 267 -10.48 -0.98 15.43
N ALA A 268 -10.56 -0.41 14.22
CA ALA A 268 -9.39 -0.08 13.42
C ALA A 268 -8.51 0.99 14.10
N LEU A 269 -9.13 2.05 14.64
CA LEU A 269 -8.44 3.08 15.42
C LEU A 269 -7.79 2.52 16.69
N TRP A 270 -8.47 1.61 17.39
CA TRP A 270 -7.94 0.97 18.60
C TRP A 270 -6.77 0.05 18.29
N GLY A 271 -6.87 -0.77 17.25
CA GLY A 271 -5.77 -1.61 16.76
C GLY A 271 -4.56 -0.77 16.35
N PHE A 272 -4.79 0.35 15.68
CA PHE A 272 -3.76 1.30 15.30
C PHE A 272 -3.06 1.95 16.51
N ALA A 273 -3.84 2.47 17.47
CA ALA A 273 -3.30 3.08 18.68
C ALA A 273 -2.46 2.09 19.50
N SER A 274 -2.93 0.84 19.59
CA SER A 274 -2.21 -0.24 20.26
C SER A 274 -0.88 -0.55 19.57
N TYR A 275 -0.85 -0.54 18.24
CA TYR A 275 0.37 -0.77 17.47
C TYR A 275 1.42 0.34 17.67
N ILE A 276 1.03 1.62 17.57
CA ILE A 276 1.97 2.75 17.76
C ILE A 276 2.55 2.74 19.17
N TYR A 277 1.69 2.54 20.17
CA TYR A 277 2.10 2.52 21.57
C TYR A 277 3.10 1.39 21.83
N GLN A 278 2.91 0.23 21.20
CA GLN A 278 3.82 -0.89 21.31
C GLN A 278 5.18 -0.61 20.66
N ASN A 279 5.19 -0.02 19.45
CA ASN A 279 6.42 0.31 18.75
C ASN A 279 7.25 1.33 19.54
N TYR A 280 6.59 2.27 20.20
CA TYR A 280 7.23 3.21 21.12
C TYR A 280 7.84 2.51 22.35
N LEU A 281 7.13 1.54 22.95
CA LEU A 281 7.64 0.75 24.06
C LEU A 281 8.85 -0.13 23.68
N ASP A 282 8.83 -0.72 22.48
CA ASP A 282 9.93 -1.54 21.99
C ASP A 282 11.17 -0.69 21.65
N ASP A 283 11.01 0.54 21.12
CA ASP A 283 12.11 1.51 20.93
C ASP A 283 12.72 1.95 22.28
N LEU A 284 11.86 2.19 23.28
CA LEU A 284 12.31 2.51 24.65
C LEU A 284 13.10 1.36 25.28
N LYS A 285 12.64 0.11 25.11
CA LYS A 285 13.38 -1.07 25.58
C LYS A 285 14.71 -1.21 24.86
N ALA A 286 14.75 -1.04 23.54
CA ALA A 286 15.98 -1.11 22.76
C ALA A 286 17.01 -0.07 23.21
N LYS A 287 16.58 1.19 23.46
CA LYS A 287 17.42 2.24 24.03
C LYS A 287 17.92 1.92 25.44
N LYS A 288 17.06 1.32 26.27
CA LYS A 288 17.42 0.95 27.64
C LYS A 288 18.47 -0.18 27.66
N THR A 289 18.31 -1.19 26.80
CA THR A 289 19.28 -2.28 26.65
C THR A 289 20.61 -1.78 26.06
N GLN A 290 20.61 -0.84 25.10
CA GLN A 290 21.85 -0.20 24.63
C GLN A 290 22.55 0.63 25.72
N GLY A 291 21.78 1.36 26.54
CA GLY A 291 22.31 2.10 27.68
C GLY A 291 22.94 1.20 28.75
N GLU A 292 22.29 0.07 29.07
CA GLU A 292 22.82 -0.94 30.01
C GLU A 292 24.09 -1.62 29.44
N THR A 293 24.10 -1.96 28.14
CA THR A 293 25.28 -2.58 27.50
C THR A 293 26.47 -1.60 27.41
N CYS A 294 26.22 -0.30 27.24
CA CYS A 294 27.25 0.74 27.27
C CYS A 294 27.80 0.99 28.69
N ASN A 295 26.93 1.02 29.70
CA ASN A 295 27.35 1.14 31.11
C ASN A 295 28.14 -0.10 31.59
N THR A 296 27.82 -1.30 31.09
CA THR A 296 28.54 -2.52 31.45
C THR A 296 29.93 -2.58 30.81
N ARG A 297 30.15 -1.88 29.67
CA ARG A 297 31.44 -1.81 28.97
C ARG A 297 32.37 -0.70 29.49
N ASN A 298 31.81 0.29 30.17
CA ASN A 298 32.54 1.39 30.83
C ASN A 298 32.65 1.20 32.36
N GLY A 299 32.26 0.04 32.89
CA GLY A 299 32.49 -0.31 34.30
C GLY A 299 33.98 -0.53 34.57
N PRO A 300 34.54 0.00 35.68
CA PRO A 300 35.94 -0.19 36.01
C PRO A 300 36.13 -1.62 36.53
N SER A 301 36.75 -2.48 35.71
CA SER A 301 37.23 -3.79 36.17
C SER A 301 38.49 -4.16 35.39
N CYS A 302 39.63 -3.66 35.90
CA CYS A 302 40.79 -4.51 36.15
C CYS A 302 40.51 -5.34 37.39
#